data_AF-A0A538G1T5-F1
#
_entry.id   AF-A0A538G1T5-F1
#
_cell.length_a   1.000
_cell.length_b   1.000
_cell.length_c   1.000
_cell.angle_alpha   90.00
_cell.angle_beta   90.00
_cell.angle_gamma   90.00
#
_symmetry.space_group_name_H-M   'P 1'
#
loop_
_entity.id
_entity.type
_entity.pdbx_description
1 polymer ?
#
loop_
_entity_poly.entity_id
_entity_poly.type
_entity_poly.pdbx_seq_one_letter_code
_entity_poly.pdbx_strand_id
1 'polypeptide(L)'
;MRTLILLACSLAGAAFLAAGARAVEPVNGTLSVEHGKGLVMLEMRGSILGRLGNGVVTVTDLTPRDRYTATVVGRKMKEIHVGLRTTRYRGQGLRFRMLGGNWRVVLRGAGVDVSAVGRGAVTLQADRVTPFDDAGVYSLDGVDCSLDPTSCTPLPDDLERFALGTQ
;
A
#
# COMPACT_ATOMS: atom_id res chain seq x y z
N MET A 1 -45.14 -68.74 -8.79
CA MET A 1 -45.06 -68.76 -7.31
C MET A 1 -43.66 -69.18 -6.93
N ARG A 2 -43.05 -68.55 -5.92
CA ARG A 2 -41.81 -68.95 -5.22
C ARG A 2 -40.52 -68.64 -5.99
N THR A 3 -39.47 -68.00 -5.49
CA THR A 3 -39.09 -67.24 -4.28
C THR A 3 -37.59 -66.93 -4.45
N LEU A 4 -37.05 -65.97 -3.68
CA LEU A 4 -35.62 -65.73 -3.36
C LEU A 4 -34.85 -64.86 -4.38
N ILE A 5 -34.63 -63.56 -4.13
CA ILE A 5 -33.75 -62.95 -3.11
C ILE A 5 -32.30 -63.40 -3.24
N LEU A 6 -31.48 -62.57 -3.89
CA LEU A 6 -30.04 -62.38 -3.70
C LEU A 6 -29.75 -60.93 -4.14
N LEU A 7 -29.83 -59.92 -3.25
CA LEU A 7 -28.73 -59.44 -2.40
C LEU A 7 -27.35 -59.56 -3.06
N ALA A 8 -26.76 -58.45 -3.47
CA ALA A 8 -25.64 -57.82 -2.75
C ALA A 8 -24.78 -56.92 -3.66
N CYS A 9 -24.64 -55.67 -3.23
CA CYS A 9 -23.41 -54.88 -3.26
C CYS A 9 -22.68 -54.69 -4.60
N SER A 10 -23.08 -53.66 -5.35
CA SER A 10 -22.16 -52.94 -6.23
C SER A 10 -22.43 -51.44 -6.18
N LEU A 11 -22.35 -50.87 -4.97
CA LEU A 11 -22.25 -49.43 -4.76
C LEU A 11 -20.77 -49.06 -4.61
N ALA A 12 -20.02 -49.18 -5.71
CA ALA A 12 -18.64 -48.69 -5.77
C ALA A 12 -18.71 -47.17 -5.88
N GLY A 13 -18.52 -46.49 -4.75
CA GLY A 13 -18.50 -45.04 -4.65
C GLY A 13 -17.41 -44.44 -5.54
N ALA A 14 -17.82 -43.70 -6.55
CA ALA A 14 -16.96 -42.74 -7.22
C ALA A 14 -16.77 -41.54 -6.26
N ALA A 15 -15.83 -41.66 -5.33
CA ALA A 15 -15.30 -40.51 -4.61
C ALA A 15 -14.49 -39.68 -5.61
N PHE A 16 -15.16 -38.75 -6.29
CA PHE A 16 -14.48 -37.67 -7.01
C PHE A 16 -13.73 -36.84 -5.98
N LEU A 17 -12.42 -37.08 -5.87
CA LEU A 17 -11.51 -36.14 -5.22
C LEU A 17 -11.44 -34.89 -6.09
N ALA A 18 -12.32 -33.93 -5.83
CA ALA A 18 -12.16 -32.57 -6.32
C ALA A 18 -10.93 -31.98 -5.62
N ALA A 19 -9.75 -32.15 -6.23
CA ALA A 19 -8.57 -31.40 -5.89
C ALA A 19 -8.85 -29.93 -6.24
N GLY A 20 -9.42 -29.20 -5.28
CA GLY A 20 -9.60 -27.76 -5.38
C GLY A 20 -8.23 -27.11 -5.46
N ALA A 21 -7.81 -26.71 -6.66
CA ALA A 21 -6.73 -25.76 -6.83
C ALA A 21 -7.13 -24.50 -6.05
N ARG A 22 -6.56 -24.31 -4.86
CA ARG A 22 -6.68 -23.02 -4.19
C ARG A 22 -5.90 -22.05 -5.05
N ALA A 23 -6.61 -21.13 -5.70
CA ALA A 23 -5.98 -19.94 -6.23
C ALA A 23 -5.20 -19.32 -5.08
N VAL A 24 -3.87 -19.19 -5.24
CA VAL A 24 -3.06 -18.38 -4.34
C VAL A 24 -3.67 -16.97 -4.44
N GLU A 25 -4.28 -16.51 -3.35
CA GLU A 25 -4.77 -15.14 -3.30
C GLU A 25 -3.56 -14.22 -3.51
N PRO A 26 -3.64 -13.22 -4.41
CA PRO A 26 -2.53 -12.30 -4.64
C PRO A 26 -2.08 -11.68 -3.32
N VAL A 27 -0.83 -11.94 -2.93
CA VAL A 27 -0.31 -11.49 -1.64
C VAL A 27 -0.17 -9.97 -1.67
N ASN A 28 -0.82 -9.27 -0.75
CA ASN A 28 -0.62 -7.83 -0.60
C ASN A 28 0.79 -7.56 -0.08
N GLY A 29 1.44 -6.54 -0.63
CA GLY A 29 2.68 -5.99 -0.12
C GLY A 29 2.41 -4.92 0.93
N THR A 30 3.43 -4.63 1.71
CA THR A 30 3.43 -3.62 2.76
C THR A 30 4.52 -2.59 2.49
N LEU A 31 4.27 -1.34 2.84
CA LEU A 31 5.28 -0.29 2.90
C LEU A 31 5.22 0.34 4.29
N SER A 32 6.37 0.47 4.93
CA SER A 32 6.56 1.38 6.06
C SER A 32 7.65 2.39 5.66
N VAL A 33 7.42 3.68 5.90
CA VAL A 33 8.42 4.75 5.79
C VAL A 33 8.35 5.54 7.08
N GLU A 34 9.51 5.85 7.66
CA GLU A 34 9.60 6.58 8.93
C GLU A 34 10.67 7.67 8.83
N HIS A 35 10.34 8.87 9.32
CA HIS A 35 11.20 10.06 9.28
C HIS A 35 11.71 10.45 7.88
N GLY A 36 10.97 10.10 6.83
CA GLY A 36 11.40 10.32 5.45
C GLY A 36 11.60 11.80 5.10
N LYS A 37 12.69 12.09 4.38
CA LYS A 37 12.98 13.38 3.76
C LYS A 37 13.24 13.19 2.27
N GLY A 38 12.33 13.68 1.44
CA GLY A 38 12.43 13.60 -0.01
C GLY A 38 11.11 13.30 -0.69
N LEU A 39 11.13 12.38 -1.65
CA LEU A 39 10.00 11.93 -2.45
C LEU A 39 9.55 10.53 -2.02
N VAL A 40 8.26 10.41 -1.75
CA VAL A 40 7.57 9.12 -1.64
C VAL A 40 6.36 9.16 -2.55
N MET A 41 6.37 8.34 -3.61
CA MET A 41 5.26 8.21 -4.54
C MET A 41 4.69 6.80 -4.48
N LEU A 42 3.40 6.69 -4.19
CA LEU A 42 2.66 5.44 -4.24
C LEU A 42 1.72 5.47 -5.43
N GLU A 43 1.68 4.38 -6.21
CA GLU A 43 0.66 4.12 -7.22
C GLU A 43 0.13 2.71 -6.98
N MET A 44 -0.97 2.61 -6.24
CA MET A 44 -1.42 1.32 -5.70
C MET A 44 -2.92 1.27 -5.44
N ARG A 45 -3.43 0.03 -5.47
CA ARG A 45 -4.74 -0.33 -4.91
C ARG A 45 -4.55 -0.84 -3.50
N GLY A 46 -5.25 -0.26 -2.53
CA GLY A 46 -5.14 -0.67 -1.13
C GLY A 46 -5.41 0.47 -0.15
N SER A 47 -4.81 0.37 1.02
CA SER A 47 -4.92 1.39 2.08
C SER A 47 -3.59 2.12 2.24
N ILE A 48 -3.67 3.43 2.41
CA ILE A 48 -2.54 4.33 2.62
C ILE A 48 -2.87 5.21 3.82
N LEU A 49 -1.98 5.24 4.80
CA LEU A 49 -2.02 6.09 5.97
C LEU A 49 -0.70 6.83 6.06
N GLY A 50 -0.71 8.05 6.55
CA GLY A 50 0.55 8.71 6.82
C GLY A 50 0.45 10.12 7.37
N ARG A 51 1.62 10.65 7.66
CA ARG A 51 1.88 11.99 8.13
C ARG A 51 2.96 12.64 7.27
N LEU A 52 2.84 13.94 7.06
CA LEU A 52 3.89 14.76 6.48
C LEU A 52 4.13 15.96 7.39
N GLY A 53 5.32 16.04 7.98
CA GLY A 53 5.74 17.12 8.87
C GLY A 53 5.66 18.49 8.20
N ASN A 54 6.23 18.63 7.01
CA ASN A 54 6.11 19.83 6.18
C ASN A 54 6.31 19.49 4.70
N GLY A 55 5.45 19.99 3.83
CA GLY A 55 5.62 19.82 2.39
C GLY A 55 4.31 19.80 1.61
N VAL A 56 4.29 18.94 0.59
CA VAL A 56 3.17 18.79 -0.35
C VAL A 56 2.74 17.34 -0.46
N VAL A 57 1.44 17.10 -0.33
CA VAL A 57 0.76 15.84 -0.67
C VAL A 57 -0.07 16.09 -1.92
N THR A 58 0.19 15.38 -3.01
CA THR A 58 -0.71 15.38 -4.18
C THR A 58 -1.41 14.04 -4.24
N VAL A 59 -2.74 14.07 -4.16
CA VAL A 59 -3.59 12.89 -4.21
C VAL A 59 -4.30 12.86 -5.54
N THR A 60 -4.22 11.74 -6.25
CA THR A 60 -5.02 11.46 -7.45
C THR A 60 -5.81 10.19 -7.26
N ASP A 61 -7.12 10.31 -7.39
CA ASP A 61 -8.03 9.16 -7.42
C ASP A 61 -8.03 8.53 -8.81
N LEU A 62 -7.60 7.26 -8.89
CA LEU A 62 -7.57 6.51 -10.15
C LEU A 62 -8.90 5.78 -10.41
N THR A 63 -9.80 5.73 -9.42
CA THR A 63 -11.13 5.11 -9.50
C THR A 63 -12.24 6.02 -8.92
N PRO A 64 -12.41 7.27 -9.39
CA PRO A 64 -13.27 8.29 -8.77
C PRO A 64 -14.79 8.02 -8.80
N ARG A 65 -15.22 6.88 -9.33
CA ARG A 65 -16.63 6.43 -9.35
C ARG A 65 -16.92 5.34 -8.32
N ASP A 66 -15.96 5.00 -7.48
CA ASP A 66 -16.15 4.05 -6.39
C ASP A 66 -16.57 4.76 -5.09
N ARG A 67 -16.61 4.00 -3.98
CA ARG A 67 -17.06 4.51 -2.67
C ARG A 67 -15.92 5.06 -1.81
N TYR A 68 -14.68 4.97 -2.27
CA TYR A 68 -13.50 5.28 -1.48
C TYR A 68 -13.14 6.76 -1.62
N THR A 69 -12.74 7.38 -0.51
CA THR A 69 -12.40 8.79 -0.48
C THR A 69 -11.09 9.02 0.26
N ALA A 70 -10.37 10.05 -0.16
CA ALA A 70 -9.19 10.53 0.56
C ALA A 70 -9.61 11.54 1.63
N THR A 71 -9.07 11.37 2.83
CA THR A 71 -9.15 12.39 3.89
C THR A 71 -7.76 12.97 4.10
N VAL A 72 -7.63 14.30 4.01
CA VAL A 72 -6.38 15.01 4.30
C VAL A 72 -6.69 16.19 5.21
N VAL A 73 -5.95 16.30 6.32
CA VAL A 73 -6.08 17.39 7.29
C VAL A 73 -4.70 17.90 7.67
N GLY A 74 -4.60 19.14 8.14
CA GLY A 74 -3.33 19.65 8.67
C GLY A 74 -3.36 21.13 9.02
N ARG A 75 -2.22 21.64 9.48
CA ARG A 75 -2.07 23.05 9.89
C ARG A 75 -1.61 23.89 8.72
N LYS A 76 -2.14 25.12 8.62
CA LYS A 76 -1.82 26.06 7.52
C LYS A 76 -1.98 25.40 6.14
N MET A 77 -2.91 24.44 6.05
CA MET A 77 -3.12 23.65 4.85
C MET A 77 -3.79 24.51 3.78
N LYS A 78 -3.17 24.55 2.60
CA LYS A 78 -3.78 25.06 1.38
C LYS A 78 -4.15 23.88 0.50
N GLU A 79 -5.41 23.85 0.08
CA GLU A 79 -5.97 22.87 -0.82
C GLU A 79 -6.14 23.48 -2.21
N ILE A 80 -5.62 22.81 -3.23
CA ILE A 80 -5.68 23.24 -4.63
C ILE A 80 -6.16 22.07 -5.48
N HIS A 81 -7.31 22.23 -6.12
CA HIS A 81 -7.80 21.29 -7.11
C HIS A 81 -7.04 21.51 -8.43
N VAL A 82 -6.27 20.50 -8.86
CA VAL A 82 -5.48 20.53 -10.10
C VAL A 82 -6.28 19.96 -11.27
N GLY A 83 -7.36 19.22 -10.98
CA GLY A 83 -8.32 18.68 -11.93
C GLY A 83 -9.45 17.95 -11.19
N LEU A 84 -10.30 17.24 -11.94
CA LEU A 84 -11.49 16.57 -11.37
C LEU A 84 -11.18 15.45 -10.37
N ARG A 85 -10.00 14.86 -10.45
CA ARG A 85 -9.59 13.71 -9.63
C ARG A 85 -8.31 13.94 -8.83
N THR A 86 -7.74 15.14 -8.92
CA THR A 86 -6.42 15.44 -8.36
C THR A 86 -6.48 16.67 -7.47
N THR A 87 -6.13 16.48 -6.20
CA THR A 87 -6.07 17.55 -5.21
C THR A 87 -4.66 17.62 -4.63
N ARG A 88 -4.12 18.83 -4.55
CA ARG A 88 -2.82 19.14 -3.98
C ARG A 88 -3.00 19.85 -2.66
N TYR A 89 -2.40 19.29 -1.61
CA TYR A 89 -2.39 19.82 -0.25
C TYR A 89 -0.98 20.29 0.07
N ARG A 90 -0.82 21.54 0.50
CA ARG A 90 0.46 22.08 0.99
C ARG A 90 0.27 22.58 2.41
N GLY A 91 1.12 22.17 3.34
CA GLY A 91 1.01 22.60 4.73
C GLY A 91 1.98 21.90 5.66
N GLN A 92 1.65 21.96 6.96
CA GLN A 92 2.45 21.42 8.05
C GLN A 92 1.65 20.42 8.87
N GLY A 93 2.29 19.35 9.33
CA GLY A 93 1.66 18.28 10.08
C GLY A 93 0.45 17.71 9.36
N LEU A 94 0.56 17.52 8.03
CA LEU A 94 -0.51 16.95 7.24
C LEU A 94 -0.69 15.49 7.68
N ARG A 95 -1.93 15.06 7.83
CA ARG A 95 -2.30 13.66 8.08
C ARG A 95 -3.25 13.24 6.97
N PHE A 96 -2.98 12.10 6.36
CA PHE A 96 -3.78 11.61 5.25
C PHE A 96 -4.15 10.15 5.45
N ARG A 97 -5.34 9.80 4.92
CA ARG A 97 -5.91 8.46 4.99
C ARG A 97 -6.69 8.18 3.72
N MET A 98 -6.36 7.07 3.09
CA MET A 98 -7.15 6.42 2.03
C MET A 98 -7.33 4.95 2.43
N LEU A 99 -8.57 4.45 2.45
CA LEU A 99 -8.88 3.10 2.92
C LEU A 99 -9.54 2.27 1.81
N GLY A 100 -8.73 1.57 1.01
CA GLY A 100 -9.21 0.97 -0.24
C GLY A 100 -9.21 1.97 -1.39
N GLY A 101 -9.65 1.55 -2.58
CA GLY A 101 -9.57 2.33 -3.82
C GLY A 101 -8.22 2.18 -4.52
N ASN A 102 -8.08 2.84 -5.67
CA ASN A 102 -6.82 2.90 -6.42
C ASN A 102 -6.32 4.35 -6.47
N TRP A 103 -5.10 4.57 -6.00
CA TRP A 103 -4.58 5.91 -5.73
C TRP A 103 -3.21 6.10 -6.36
N ARG A 104 -2.98 7.34 -6.81
CA ARG A 104 -1.62 7.86 -6.95
C ARG A 104 -1.41 8.97 -5.93
N VAL A 105 -0.52 8.74 -4.97
CA VAL A 105 -0.17 9.69 -3.90
C VAL A 105 1.28 10.09 -4.06
N VAL A 106 1.55 11.39 -4.11
CA VAL A 106 2.91 11.93 -4.22
C VAL A 106 3.20 12.84 -3.04
N LEU A 107 4.15 12.43 -2.21
CA LEU A 107 4.62 13.14 -1.04
C LEU A 107 5.97 13.78 -1.37
N ARG A 108 6.10 15.08 -1.13
CA ARG A 108 7.38 15.79 -1.22
C ARG A 108 7.56 16.65 0.02
N GLY A 109 8.62 16.43 0.78
CA GLY A 109 8.93 17.21 1.97
C GLY A 109 9.73 16.44 3.00
N ALA A 110 9.57 16.82 4.27
CA ALA A 110 10.29 16.23 5.40
C ALA A 110 9.34 15.79 6.51
N GLY A 111 9.78 14.78 7.29
CA GLY A 111 8.96 14.12 8.30
C GLY A 111 7.83 13.32 7.65
N VAL A 112 8.18 12.55 6.61
CA VAL A 112 7.28 11.65 5.91
C VAL A 112 7.21 10.33 6.68
N ASP A 113 6.03 10.05 7.24
CA ASP A 113 5.73 8.75 7.84
C ASP A 113 4.59 8.14 7.04
N VAL A 114 4.76 6.92 6.53
CA VAL A 114 3.78 6.26 5.65
C VAL A 114 3.65 4.81 6.04
N SER A 115 2.41 4.34 6.14
CA SER A 115 2.10 2.93 6.16
C SER A 115 1.12 2.62 5.04
N ALA A 116 1.45 1.66 4.19
CA ALA A 116 0.57 1.24 3.11
C ALA A 116 0.50 -0.27 2.99
N VAL A 117 -0.68 -0.78 2.62
CA VAL A 117 -0.91 -2.20 2.38
C VAL A 117 -1.74 -2.36 1.12
N GLY A 118 -1.27 -3.17 0.18
CA GLY A 118 -1.99 -3.42 -1.06
C GLY A 118 -1.09 -3.87 -2.20
N ARG A 119 -1.46 -3.50 -3.43
CA ARG A 119 -0.76 -3.92 -4.65
C ARG A 119 -0.51 -2.75 -5.58
N GLY A 120 0.67 -2.69 -6.19
CA GLY A 120 1.06 -1.63 -7.10
C GLY A 120 2.56 -1.41 -7.09
N ALA A 121 2.98 -0.15 -7.04
CA ALA A 121 4.38 0.21 -6.95
C ALA A 121 4.57 1.42 -6.03
N VAL A 122 5.76 1.48 -5.43
CA VAL A 122 6.26 2.65 -4.73
C VAL A 122 7.51 3.17 -5.44
N THR A 123 7.70 4.48 -5.41
CA THR A 123 8.92 5.13 -5.85
C THR A 123 9.44 6.00 -4.72
N LEU A 124 10.71 5.83 -4.38
CA LEU A 124 11.36 6.46 -3.24
C LEU A 124 12.58 7.23 -3.73
N GLN A 125 12.85 8.37 -3.11
CA GLN A 125 14.09 9.11 -3.28
C GLN A 125 14.32 10.00 -2.06
N ALA A 126 15.52 9.94 -1.50
CA ALA A 126 15.99 10.82 -0.44
C ALA A 126 16.34 12.20 -1.01
N ASP A 127 16.10 13.24 -0.22
CA ASP A 127 16.61 14.60 -0.46
C ASP A 127 17.80 14.86 0.49
N ARG A 128 18.86 14.08 0.27
CA ARG A 128 20.11 14.12 1.03
C ARG A 128 20.98 15.25 0.51
N VAL A 129 21.31 16.23 1.37
CA VAL A 129 22.19 17.34 1.00
C VAL A 129 23.64 17.00 1.35
N THR A 130 23.85 16.27 2.44
CA THR A 130 25.17 15.80 2.87
C THR A 130 25.16 14.29 3.16
N PRO A 131 26.30 13.57 3.03
CA PRO A 131 26.36 12.14 3.31
C PRO A 131 25.85 11.74 4.71
N PHE A 132 25.92 12.66 5.68
CA PHE A 132 25.51 12.43 7.07
C PHE A 132 24.08 12.86 7.37
N ASP A 133 23.35 13.43 6.42
CA ASP A 133 21.95 13.79 6.63
C ASP A 133 21.11 12.53 6.86
N ASP A 134 20.34 12.49 7.93
CA ASP A 134 19.32 11.46 8.09
C ASP A 134 18.16 11.76 7.13
N ALA A 135 17.97 10.88 6.15
CA ALA A 135 16.89 10.96 5.19
C ALA A 135 15.68 10.10 5.58
N GLY A 136 15.77 9.34 6.68
CA GLY A 136 14.76 8.36 7.08
C GLY A 136 14.96 6.98 6.46
N VAL A 137 14.09 6.07 6.85
CA VAL A 137 14.17 4.64 6.53
C VAL A 137 12.84 4.13 5.96
N TYR A 138 12.88 3.00 5.28
CA TYR A 138 11.72 2.29 4.76
C TYR A 138 11.85 0.77 4.87
N SER A 139 10.71 0.09 4.78
CA SER A 139 10.59 -1.37 4.68
C SER A 139 9.51 -1.74 3.66
N LEU A 140 9.75 -2.82 2.93
CA LEU A 140 8.80 -3.46 2.02
C LEU A 140 8.43 -4.90 2.42
N ASP A 141 9.05 -5.41 3.49
CA ASP A 141 9.00 -6.80 3.93
C ASP A 141 8.13 -7.01 5.18
N GLY A 142 7.39 -5.98 5.60
CA GLY A 142 6.41 -6.06 6.68
C GLY A 142 6.92 -5.56 8.02
N VAL A 143 8.17 -5.12 8.09
CA VAL A 143 8.71 -4.42 9.26
C VAL A 143 8.03 -3.07 9.41
N ASP A 144 7.62 -2.76 10.64
CA ASP A 144 7.15 -1.43 11.01
C ASP A 144 8.32 -0.56 11.47
N CYS A 145 8.81 0.31 10.59
CA CYS A 145 9.92 1.21 10.89
C CYS A 145 9.66 2.18 12.03
N SER A 146 8.39 2.42 12.42
CA SER A 146 8.09 3.24 13.59
C SER A 146 8.37 2.53 14.92
N LEU A 147 8.41 1.19 14.89
CA LEU A 147 8.67 0.34 16.07
C LEU A 147 10.11 -0.19 16.07
N ASP A 148 10.62 -0.57 14.91
CA ASP A 148 11.99 -1.06 14.74
C ASP A 148 12.66 -0.40 13.53
N PRO A 149 13.11 0.87 13.66
CA PRO A 149 13.78 1.57 12.57
C PRO A 149 15.14 0.95 12.21
N THR A 150 15.74 0.16 13.12
CA THR A 150 17.08 -0.40 12.92
C THR A 150 17.12 -1.61 11.99
N SER A 151 15.99 -2.28 11.81
CA SER A 151 15.82 -3.34 10.80
C SER A 151 15.34 -2.82 9.45
N CYS A 152 15.04 -1.51 9.33
CA CYS A 152 14.65 -0.89 8.08
C CYS A 152 15.84 -0.43 7.23
N THR A 153 15.59 -0.23 5.94
CA THR A 153 16.59 0.20 4.96
C THR A 153 16.59 1.73 4.83
N PRO A 154 17.75 2.40 4.75
CA PRO A 154 17.80 3.84 4.46
C PRO A 154 17.09 4.20 3.16
N LEU A 155 16.43 5.36 3.07
CA LEU A 155 15.86 5.83 1.80
C LEU A 155 16.95 5.94 0.72
N PRO A 156 16.67 5.51 -0.52
CA PRO A 156 17.64 5.54 -1.61
C PRO A 156 17.93 6.97 -2.07
N ASP A 157 19.19 7.29 -2.37
CA ASP A 157 19.58 8.63 -2.83
C ASP A 157 19.10 8.90 -4.28
N ASP A 158 19.11 7.86 -5.11
CA ASP A 158 18.58 7.90 -6.47
C ASP A 158 17.08 7.52 -6.49
N LEU A 159 16.41 7.91 -7.58
CA LEU A 159 15.00 7.58 -7.77
C LEU A 159 14.85 6.08 -8.05
N GLU A 160 14.36 5.33 -7.05
CA GLU A 160 14.16 3.89 -7.16
C GLU A 160 12.69 3.51 -7.10
N ARG A 161 12.30 2.50 -7.89
CA ARG A 161 10.93 1.99 -7.97
C ARG A 161 10.88 0.52 -7.54
N PHE A 162 9.97 0.22 -6.62
CA PHE A 162 9.76 -1.12 -6.08
C PHE A 162 8.34 -1.59 -6.37
N ALA A 163 8.19 -2.88 -6.65
CA ALA A 163 6.88 -3.52 -6.72
C ALA A 163 6.31 -3.72 -5.32
N LEU A 164 5.00 -3.58 -5.19
CA LEU A 164 4.26 -3.84 -3.96
C LEU A 164 3.22 -4.94 -4.23
N GLY A 165 3.31 -6.07 -3.53
CA GLY A 165 2.29 -7.11 -3.55
C GLY A 165 2.20 -7.93 -4.84
N THR A 166 3.35 -8.41 -5.31
CA THR A 166 3.49 -9.31 -6.45
C THR A 166 4.45 -10.44 -6.09
N GLN A 167 3.96 -11.46 -5.40
CA GLN A 167 4.59 -12.78 -5.36
C GLN A 167 3.60 -13.80 -5.92
#